data_AF-A0A755XCT4-F1
#
_entry.id   AF-A0A755XCT4-F1
#
_cell.length_a   1.000
_cell.length_b   1.000
_cell.length_c   1.000
_cell.angle_alpha   90.00
_cell.angle_beta   90.00
_cell.angle_gamma   90.00
#
_symmetry.space_group_name_H-M   'P 1'
#
loop_
_entity.id
_entity.type
_entity.pdbx_description
1 polymer ?
#
loop_
_entity_poly.entity_id
_entity_poly.type
_entity_poly.pdbx_seq_one_letter_code
_entity_poly.pdbx_strand_id
1 'polypeptide(L)'
;MFAAIIIGIFIISVIYAHSRGVEKQKLSRQLFDHSTFMAPINMFMTRFSTLPAKQPYFDTTAFPELQKLTENWQVIREEALRLQHHIKAAQANNDAGFNTFFKRGWKRFYLKWYSDAHPSAETLCPITTKLVNSVP
;
A
#
# COMPACT_ATOMS: atom_id res chain seq x y z
N MET A 1 21.51 -25.74 -16.75
CA MET A 1 20.28 -25.30 -17.44
C MET A 1 19.36 -24.48 -16.53
N PHE A 2 18.85 -25.04 -15.42
CA PHE A 2 17.96 -24.31 -14.49
C PHE A 2 18.53 -23.01 -13.93
N ALA A 3 19.77 -23.01 -13.44
CA ALA A 3 20.42 -21.81 -12.91
C ALA A 3 20.48 -20.69 -13.95
N ALA A 4 20.81 -21.02 -15.21
CA ALA A 4 20.86 -20.05 -16.29
C ALA A 4 19.48 -19.45 -16.60
N ILE A 5 18.41 -20.26 -16.53
CA ILE A 5 17.03 -19.78 -16.69
C ILE A 5 16.66 -18.81 -15.58
N ILE A 6 16.93 -19.16 -14.32
CA ILE A 6 16.62 -18.30 -13.15
C ILE A 6 17.37 -16.98 -13.26
N ILE A 7 18.67 -17.02 -13.55
CA ILE A 7 19.50 -15.82 -13.74
C ILE A 7 18.98 -14.99 -14.92
N GLY A 8 18.60 -15.63 -16.02
CA GLY A 8 18.01 -14.95 -17.19
C GLY A 8 16.72 -14.21 -16.84
N ILE A 9 15.79 -14.87 -16.16
CA ILE A 9 14.54 -14.24 -15.68
C ILE A 9 14.85 -13.06 -14.76
N PHE A 10 15.79 -13.22 -13.84
CA PHE A 10 16.19 -12.15 -12.93
C PHE A 10 16.74 -10.94 -13.70
N ILE A 11 17.69 -11.14 -14.62
CA ILE A 11 18.27 -10.06 -15.44
C ILE A 11 17.18 -9.34 -16.24
N ILE A 12 16.30 -10.09 -16.91
CA ILE A 12 15.18 -9.51 -17.68
C ILE A 12 14.28 -8.68 -16.77
N SER A 13 13.95 -9.19 -15.58
CA SER A 13 13.09 -8.48 -14.63
C SER A 13 13.72 -7.19 -14.11
N VAL A 14 15.02 -7.17 -13.87
CA VAL A 14 15.75 -5.96 -13.44
C VAL A 14 15.78 -4.93 -14.55
N ILE A 15 16.04 -5.34 -15.81
CA ILE A 15 15.99 -4.45 -16.97
C ILE A 15 14.58 -3.87 -17.13
N TYR A 16 13.54 -4.70 -17.03
CA TYR A 16 12.16 -4.28 -17.08
C TYR A 16 11.84 -3.23 -15.99
N ALA A 17 12.17 -3.52 -14.73
CA ALA A 17 11.93 -2.62 -13.61
C ALA A 17 12.69 -1.29 -13.78
N HIS A 18 13.94 -1.34 -14.22
CA HIS A 18 14.74 -0.14 -14.52
C HIS A 18 14.10 0.70 -15.64
N SER A 19 13.64 0.07 -16.73
CA SER A 19 13.03 0.77 -17.87
C SER A 19 11.68 1.43 -17.55
N ARG A 20 10.99 0.96 -16.52
CA ARG A 20 9.72 1.54 -16.03
C ARG A 20 9.95 2.81 -15.21
N GLY A 21 11.11 2.97 -14.59
CA GLY A 21 11.44 4.14 -13.77
C GLY A 21 11.71 5.38 -14.62
N VAL A 22 11.06 6.49 -14.28
CA VAL A 22 11.38 7.81 -14.86
C VAL A 22 12.70 8.31 -14.28
N GLU A 23 12.79 8.33 -12.95
CA GLU A 23 14.00 8.68 -12.22
C GLU A 23 14.90 7.47 -12.04
N LYS A 24 16.14 7.58 -12.53
CA LYS A 24 17.10 6.47 -12.51
C LYS A 24 18.08 6.64 -11.36
N GLN A 25 18.14 5.64 -10.50
CA GLN A 25 19.19 5.56 -9.49
C GLN A 25 20.54 5.24 -10.15
N LYS A 26 21.64 5.60 -9.49
CA LYS A 26 22.98 5.13 -9.89
C LYS A 26 23.03 3.60 -9.82
N LEU A 27 23.72 2.97 -10.76
CA LEU A 27 23.80 1.51 -10.88
C LEU A 27 24.24 0.82 -9.57
N SER A 28 25.21 1.40 -8.87
CA SER A 28 25.69 0.89 -7.58
C SER A 28 24.60 0.86 -6.51
N ARG A 29 23.74 1.88 -6.47
CA ARG A 29 22.63 1.94 -5.51
C ARG A 29 21.52 0.98 -5.92
N GLN A 30 21.25 0.88 -7.21
CA GLN A 30 20.21 0.01 -7.74
C GLN A 30 20.50 -1.47 -7.48
N LEU A 31 21.74 -1.93 -7.62
CA LEU A 31 22.10 -3.34 -7.39
C LEU A 31 21.82 -3.83 -5.96
N PHE A 32 21.88 -2.93 -4.97
CA PHE A 32 21.62 -3.25 -3.56
C PHE A 32 20.24 -2.76 -3.07
N ASP A 33 19.41 -2.23 -3.97
CA ASP A 33 18.07 -1.78 -3.64
C ASP A 33 17.11 -2.98 -3.52
N HIS A 34 16.24 -2.97 -2.52
CA HIS A 34 15.24 -4.03 -2.31
C HIS A 34 14.33 -4.22 -3.52
N SER A 35 14.05 -3.16 -4.28
CA SER A 35 13.25 -3.21 -5.50
C SER A 35 13.88 -4.06 -6.61
N THR A 36 15.21 -4.13 -6.68
CA THR A 36 15.96 -4.97 -7.64
C THR A 36 15.86 -6.44 -7.27
N PHE A 37 15.95 -6.77 -5.98
CA PHE A 37 15.76 -8.14 -5.52
C PHE A 37 14.32 -8.63 -5.76
N MET A 38 13.33 -7.75 -5.55
CA MET A 38 11.92 -8.01 -5.82
C MET A 38 11.52 -7.85 -7.30
N ALA A 39 12.47 -7.54 -8.20
CA ALA A 39 12.19 -7.24 -9.59
C ALA A 39 11.44 -8.36 -10.34
N PRO A 40 11.72 -9.67 -10.13
CA PRO A 40 10.94 -10.73 -10.78
C PRO A 40 9.47 -10.65 -10.41
N ILE A 41 9.15 -10.55 -9.13
CA ILE A 41 7.78 -10.48 -8.62
C ILE A 41 7.10 -9.21 -9.14
N ASN A 42 7.77 -8.07 -9.03
CA ASN A 42 7.26 -6.78 -9.49
C ASN A 42 6.99 -6.78 -11.00
N MET A 43 7.90 -7.35 -11.80
CA MET A 43 7.71 -7.48 -13.24
C MET A 43 6.42 -8.22 -13.57
N PHE A 44 6.17 -9.38 -12.94
CA PHE A 44 4.91 -10.11 -13.14
C PHE A 44 3.71 -9.25 -12.72
N MET A 45 3.71 -8.70 -11.50
CA MET A 45 2.60 -7.88 -10.98
C MET A 45 2.27 -6.69 -11.89
N THR A 46 3.28 -5.97 -12.38
CA THR A 46 3.06 -4.76 -13.18
C THR A 46 2.89 -5.03 -14.67
N ARG A 47 3.41 -6.14 -15.20
CA ARG A 47 3.26 -6.50 -16.62
C ARG A 47 1.85 -6.97 -16.94
N PHE A 48 1.22 -7.66 -16.00
CA PHE A 48 -0.14 -8.21 -16.11
C PHE A 48 -1.20 -7.33 -15.45
N SER A 49 -0.82 -6.18 -14.89
CA SER A 49 -1.77 -5.18 -14.40
C SER A 49 -2.55 -4.56 -15.56
N THR A 50 -3.85 -4.36 -15.36
CA THR A 50 -4.73 -3.63 -16.29
C THR A 50 -4.56 -2.11 -16.19
N LEU A 51 -3.87 -1.62 -15.17
CA LEU A 51 -3.69 -0.19 -14.93
C LEU A 51 -2.56 0.40 -15.81
N PRO A 52 -2.72 1.66 -16.29
CA PRO A 52 -1.70 2.33 -17.08
C PRO A 52 -0.33 2.40 -16.38
N ALA A 53 0.71 2.00 -17.11
CA ALA A 53 2.07 1.85 -16.58
C ALA A 53 2.81 3.16 -16.26
N LYS A 54 2.42 4.28 -16.89
CA LYS A 54 3.22 5.51 -16.98
C LYS A 54 2.57 6.71 -16.29
N GLN A 55 1.83 6.48 -15.20
CA GLN A 55 1.23 7.57 -14.43
C GLN A 55 1.23 7.28 -12.92
N PRO A 56 1.46 8.31 -12.08
CA PRO A 56 1.47 8.15 -10.63
C PRO A 56 0.06 8.16 -10.01
N TYR A 57 -0.91 8.75 -10.70
CA TYR A 57 -2.29 8.87 -10.25
C TYR A 57 -3.23 8.30 -11.30
N PHE A 58 -4.28 7.63 -10.84
CA PHE A 58 -5.31 7.05 -11.68
C PHE A 58 -6.60 7.84 -11.53
N ASP A 59 -7.44 7.80 -12.56
CA ASP A 59 -8.76 8.38 -12.52
C ASP A 59 -9.64 7.61 -11.50
N THR A 60 -10.42 8.34 -10.70
CA THR A 60 -11.31 7.75 -9.69
C THR A 60 -12.42 6.92 -10.34
N THR A 61 -12.78 7.18 -11.59
CA THR A 61 -13.73 6.38 -12.37
C THR A 61 -13.27 4.94 -12.59
N ALA A 62 -11.96 4.67 -12.51
CA ALA A 62 -11.42 3.31 -12.58
C ALA A 62 -11.65 2.50 -11.28
N PHE A 63 -12.08 3.16 -10.20
CA PHE A 63 -12.31 2.55 -8.88
C PHE A 63 -13.68 3.00 -8.33
N PRO A 64 -14.80 2.61 -8.97
CA PRO A 64 -16.14 3.07 -8.59
C PRO A 64 -16.50 2.71 -7.14
N GLU A 65 -15.88 1.68 -6.56
CA GLU A 65 -16.09 1.27 -5.17
C GLU A 65 -15.67 2.36 -4.17
N LEU A 66 -14.69 3.22 -4.53
CA LEU A 66 -14.23 4.33 -3.70
C LEU A 66 -15.23 5.49 -3.64
N GLN A 67 -16.21 5.53 -4.56
CA GLN A 67 -17.24 6.57 -4.57
C GLN A 67 -18.04 6.58 -3.27
N LYS A 68 -18.37 5.39 -2.73
CA LYS A 68 -19.09 5.26 -1.45
C LYS A 68 -18.32 5.90 -0.29
N LEU A 69 -16.99 5.75 -0.27
CA LEU A 69 -16.15 6.37 0.75
C LEU A 69 -16.13 7.89 0.58
N THR A 70 -16.08 8.35 -0.66
CA THR A 70 -16.09 9.79 -1.01
C THR A 70 -17.40 10.45 -0.62
N GLU A 71 -18.55 9.83 -0.90
CA GLU A 71 -19.87 10.36 -0.55
C GLU A 71 -20.09 10.43 0.96
N ASN A 72 -19.50 9.51 1.73
CA ASN A 72 -19.67 9.43 3.18
C ASN A 72 -18.53 10.11 3.96
N TRP A 73 -17.71 10.94 3.32
CA TRP A 73 -16.51 11.53 3.93
C TRP A 73 -16.80 12.34 5.21
N GLN A 74 -17.95 12.99 5.31
CA GLN A 74 -18.35 13.74 6.51
C GLN A 74 -18.51 12.81 7.71
N VAL A 75 -19.19 11.68 7.52
CA VAL A 75 -19.41 10.69 8.58
C VAL A 75 -18.08 10.07 9.03
N ILE A 76 -17.21 9.75 8.07
CA ILE A 76 -15.85 9.25 8.36
C ILE A 76 -15.09 10.27 9.21
N ARG A 77 -15.14 11.56 8.84
CA ARG A 77 -14.52 12.65 9.59
C ARG A 77 -15.10 12.76 11.01
N GLU A 78 -16.41 12.69 11.16
CA GLU A 78 -17.07 12.79 12.48
C GLU A 78 -16.71 11.61 13.41
N GLU A 79 -16.66 10.39 12.88
CA GLU A 79 -16.16 9.23 13.62
C GLU A 79 -14.68 9.40 14.00
N ALA A 80 -13.84 9.89 13.07
CA ALA A 80 -12.43 10.15 13.34
C ALA A 80 -12.19 11.25 14.39
N LEU A 81 -13.02 12.30 14.41
CA LEU A 81 -12.94 13.36 15.43
C LEU A 81 -13.28 12.83 16.83
N ARG A 82 -14.30 11.96 16.95
CA ARG A 82 -14.66 11.30 18.22
C ARG A 82 -13.57 10.31 18.69
N LEU A 83 -12.84 9.73 17.75
CA LEU A 83 -11.74 8.79 18.01
C LEU A 83 -10.47 9.43 18.57
N GLN A 84 -10.35 10.75 18.70
CA GLN A 84 -9.07 11.44 18.92
C GLN A 84 -8.22 10.86 20.08
N HIS A 85 -8.84 10.37 21.15
CA HIS A 85 -8.16 9.76 22.30
C HIS A 85 -7.74 8.29 22.10
N HIS A 86 -8.28 7.63 21.08
CA HIS A 86 -7.97 6.25 20.69
C HIS A 86 -6.92 6.15 19.58
N ILE A 87 -6.60 7.26 18.90
CA ILE A 87 -5.54 7.32 17.90
C ILE A 87 -4.18 7.37 18.62
N LYS A 88 -3.42 6.26 18.56
CA LYS A 88 -2.19 6.07 19.34
C LYS A 88 -0.99 5.81 18.43
N ALA A 89 0.20 6.15 18.94
CA ALA A 89 1.44 5.67 18.34
C ALA A 89 1.57 4.15 18.58
N ALA A 90 2.36 3.46 17.76
CA ALA A 90 2.65 2.05 18.02
C ALA A 90 3.28 1.88 19.41
N GLN A 91 2.75 0.95 20.20
CA GLN A 91 3.25 0.66 21.55
C GLN A 91 4.53 -0.19 21.51
N ALA A 92 4.73 -0.94 20.44
CA ALA A 92 5.90 -1.78 20.19
C ALA A 92 6.46 -1.52 18.79
N ASN A 93 7.75 -1.80 18.58
CA ASN A 93 8.40 -1.72 17.26
C ASN A 93 8.05 -2.93 16.38
N ASN A 94 6.79 -3.36 16.39
CA ASN A 94 6.31 -4.52 15.63
C ASN A 94 5.94 -4.18 14.19
N ASP A 95 6.14 -2.93 13.77
CA ASP A 95 5.79 -2.48 12.43
C ASP A 95 6.99 -1.81 11.73
N ALA A 96 7.79 -2.65 11.07
CA ALA A 96 9.03 -2.25 10.42
C ALA A 96 8.85 -1.11 9.40
N GLY A 97 7.70 -1.06 8.71
CA GLY A 97 7.41 -0.02 7.71
C GLY A 97 7.00 1.33 8.32
N PHE A 98 6.39 1.31 9.51
CA PHE A 98 5.84 2.52 10.14
C PHE A 98 6.68 3.07 11.30
N ASN A 99 7.69 2.34 11.79
CA ASN A 99 8.56 2.76 12.89
C ASN A 99 9.16 4.17 12.72
N THR A 100 9.55 4.54 11.50
CA THR A 100 10.10 5.87 11.20
C THR A 100 9.04 6.98 11.27
N PHE A 101 7.80 6.69 10.92
CA PHE A 101 6.67 7.62 11.06
C PHE A 101 6.34 7.87 12.53
N PHE A 102 6.33 6.83 13.38
CA PHE A 102 6.08 6.99 14.82
C PHE A 102 7.15 7.85 15.51
N LYS A 103 8.42 7.73 15.10
CA LYS A 103 9.49 8.62 15.58
C LYS A 103 9.26 10.10 15.22
N ARG A 104 8.44 10.38 14.20
CA ARG A 104 8.06 11.73 13.77
C ARG A 104 6.69 12.16 14.30
N GLY A 105 6.15 11.48 15.31
CA GLY A 105 4.90 11.86 15.98
C GLY A 105 3.62 11.40 15.29
N TRP A 106 3.72 10.56 14.26
CA TRP A 106 2.53 9.98 13.63
C TRP A 106 1.81 9.03 14.59
N LYS A 107 0.50 8.92 14.44
CA LYS A 107 -0.37 8.02 15.22
C LYS A 107 -1.38 7.38 14.27
N ARG A 108 -2.01 6.29 14.70
CA ARG A 108 -3.00 5.57 13.89
C ARG A 108 -4.08 4.92 14.73
N PHE A 109 -5.17 4.58 14.06
CA PHE A 109 -6.22 3.71 14.55
C PHE A 109 -6.57 2.74 13.42
N TYR A 110 -6.54 1.44 13.69
CA TYR A 110 -6.78 0.42 12.68
C TYR A 110 -8.26 0.07 12.62
N LEU A 111 -8.81 0.09 11.40
CA LEU A 111 -10.17 -0.37 11.15
C LEU A 111 -10.21 -1.86 10.82
N LYS A 112 -9.43 -2.26 9.82
CA LYS A 112 -9.45 -3.58 9.20
C LYS A 112 -8.05 -3.97 8.77
N TRP A 113 -7.74 -5.26 8.84
CA TRP A 113 -6.51 -5.83 8.29
C TRP A 113 -6.87 -7.04 7.42
N TYR A 114 -6.65 -6.92 6.11
CA TYR A 114 -7.14 -7.87 5.11
C TYR A 114 -8.65 -8.11 5.23
N SER A 115 -9.09 -9.30 5.66
CA SER A 115 -10.52 -9.66 5.67
C SER A 115 -11.25 -9.15 6.91
N ASP A 116 -10.61 -9.17 8.07
CA ASP A 116 -11.31 -8.98 9.35
C ASP A 116 -11.17 -7.56 9.88
N ALA A 117 -12.30 -7.02 10.36
CA ALA A 117 -12.33 -5.77 11.08
C ALA A 117 -11.90 -5.98 12.54
N HIS A 118 -11.22 -4.99 13.13
CA HIS A 118 -10.91 -5.04 14.55
C HIS A 118 -12.18 -4.81 15.38
N PRO A 119 -12.42 -5.55 16.48
CA PRO A 119 -13.60 -5.35 17.33
C PRO A 119 -13.75 -3.91 17.86
N SER A 120 -12.62 -3.24 18.13
CA SER A 120 -12.61 -1.84 18.53
C SER A 120 -13.10 -0.90 17.42
N ALA A 121 -12.85 -1.24 16.16
CA ALA A 121 -13.29 -0.44 15.01
C ALA A 121 -14.80 -0.54 14.81
N GLU A 122 -15.38 -1.74 14.96
CA GLU A 122 -16.82 -1.94 14.91
C GLU A 122 -17.56 -1.14 16.00
N THR A 123 -16.93 -0.99 17.17
CA THR A 123 -17.52 -0.25 18.30
C THR A 123 -17.35 1.26 18.14
N LEU A 124 -16.14 1.72 17.78
CA LEU A 124 -15.78 3.15 17.79
C LEU A 124 -16.05 3.86 16.46
N CYS A 125 -16.07 3.12 15.35
CA CYS A 125 -16.35 3.62 14.00
C CYS A 125 -17.27 2.65 13.24
N PRO A 126 -18.48 2.39 13.75
CA PRO A 126 -19.38 1.41 13.17
C PRO A 126 -19.70 1.70 11.70
N ILE A 127 -19.88 2.97 11.33
CA ILE A 127 -20.28 3.33 9.97
C ILE A 127 -19.08 3.20 9.02
N THR A 128 -17.92 3.76 9.38
CA THR A 128 -16.70 3.67 8.56
C THR A 128 -16.26 2.23 8.40
N THR A 129 -16.30 1.43 9.46
CA THR A 129 -15.94 0.01 9.41
C THR A 129 -16.86 -0.76 8.47
N LYS A 130 -18.18 -0.49 8.52
CA LYS A 130 -19.14 -1.09 7.60
C LYS A 130 -18.92 -0.68 6.15
N LEU A 131 -18.59 0.60 5.90
CA LEU A 131 -18.28 1.09 4.56
C LEU A 131 -17.06 0.38 3.98
N VAL A 132 -15.95 0.31 4.73
CA VAL A 132 -14.72 -0.38 4.31
C VAL A 132 -14.97 -1.88 4.11
N ASN A 133 -15.82 -2.50 4.94
CA ASN A 133 -16.20 -3.91 4.76
C ASN A 133 -17.05 -4.18 3.52
N SER A 134 -17.70 -3.16 2.95
CA SER A 134 -18.48 -3.30 1.71
C SER A 134 -17.65 -3.18 0.44
N VAL A 135 -16.38 -2.78 0.56
CA VAL A 135 -15.43 -2.71 -0.56
C VAL A 135 -14.77 -4.10 -0.70
N PRO A 136 -14.79 -4.70 -1.91
CA PRO A 136 -14.25 -6.03 -2.17
C PRO A 136 -12.72 -6.10 -2.03
#